data_AF-A0A835ARA2-F1
#
_entry.id   AF-A0A835ARA2-F1
#
_cell.length_a   1.000
_cell.length_b   1.000
_cell.length_c   1.000
_cell.angle_alpha   90.00
_cell.angle_beta   90.00
_cell.angle_gamma   90.00
#
_symmetry.space_group_name_H-M   'P 1'
#
loop_
_entity.id
_entity.type
_entity.pdbx_description
1 polymer ?
#
loop_
_entity_poly.entity_id
_entity_poly.type
_entity_poly.pdbx_seq_one_letter_code
_entity_poly.pdbx_strand_id
1 'polypeptide(L)'
;MTGRLHITSFTQDTGDRDYTAFASCVEEFLCLRETVPPHVSRWLNIIRQGVIGDEYLIRYNTALMAPTQVFSTLMSLRRTLESLHSANEALYTRIVNSLPEYNLWHSHFYACVNRYMEKARKYQVNRTGLENPFDQNIRGVLTLCRHCSEHPGFELEEDFMLLIVEDDFPELASNFQTVMFREGWLLPLNLEQAMG
;
A
#
# COMPACT_ATOMS: atom_id res chain seq x y z
N MET A 1 -18.75 42.22 8.67
CA MET A 1 -17.63 41.68 7.87
C MET A 1 -18.20 41.15 6.57
N THR A 2 -18.00 41.86 5.46
CA THR A 2 -18.44 41.44 4.12
C THR A 2 -17.29 40.72 3.42
N GLY A 3 -17.24 39.40 3.54
CA GLY A 3 -16.31 38.58 2.75
C GLY A 3 -16.78 38.57 1.29
N ARG A 4 -15.98 39.08 0.37
CA ARG A 4 -16.21 38.91 -1.07
C ARG A 4 -15.91 37.46 -1.42
N LEU A 5 -16.95 36.71 -1.79
CA LEU A 5 -16.81 35.39 -2.40
C LEU A 5 -16.26 35.59 -3.82
N HIS A 6 -14.97 35.28 -4.02
CA HIS A 6 -14.40 35.15 -5.35
C HIS A 6 -14.65 33.73 -5.86
N ILE A 7 -15.67 33.58 -6.71
CA ILE A 7 -15.92 32.35 -7.45
C ILE A 7 -15.18 32.49 -8.77
N THR A 8 -13.98 31.90 -8.86
CA THR A 8 -13.25 31.75 -10.12
C THR A 8 -13.69 30.50 -10.84
N SER A 9 -13.83 30.56 -12.17
CA SER A 9 -14.07 29.38 -12.99
C SER A 9 -12.89 28.41 -12.86
N PHE A 10 -13.17 27.16 -12.53
CA PHE A 10 -12.14 26.12 -12.45
C PHE A 10 -11.44 25.96 -13.80
N THR A 11 -10.12 26.13 -13.80
CA THR A 11 -9.20 25.66 -14.85
C THR A 11 -8.30 24.58 -14.26
N GLN A 12 -7.74 23.73 -15.12
CA GLN A 12 -6.80 22.68 -14.67
C GLN A 12 -5.60 23.28 -13.92
N ASP A 13 -5.01 24.36 -14.44
CA ASP A 13 -3.92 25.10 -13.77
C ASP A 13 -4.31 25.66 -12.39
N THR A 14 -5.55 26.13 -12.21
CA THR A 14 -6.03 26.58 -10.88
C THR A 14 -6.30 25.40 -9.95
N GLY A 15 -6.82 24.29 -10.48
CA GLY A 15 -7.04 23.06 -9.73
C GLY A 15 -5.74 22.47 -9.19
N ASP A 16 -4.71 22.37 -10.03
CA ASP A 16 -3.39 21.83 -9.62
C ASP A 16 -2.74 22.67 -8.52
N ARG A 17 -2.91 24.00 -8.57
CA ARG A 17 -2.47 24.91 -7.50
C ARG A 17 -3.27 24.71 -6.22
N ASP A 18 -4.59 24.53 -6.31
CA ASP A 18 -5.45 24.29 -5.16
C ASP A 18 -5.13 22.96 -4.47
N TYR A 19 -4.90 21.88 -5.23
CA TYR A 19 -4.52 20.58 -4.66
C TYR A 19 -3.14 20.63 -4.00
N THR A 20 -2.18 21.31 -4.64
CA THR A 20 -0.84 21.50 -4.06
C THR A 20 -0.91 22.31 -2.77
N ALA A 21 -1.66 23.41 -2.76
CA ALA A 21 -1.86 24.25 -1.59
C ALA A 21 -2.55 23.48 -0.46
N PHE A 22 -3.59 22.70 -0.77
CA PHE A 22 -4.28 21.86 0.21
C PHE A 22 -3.31 20.85 0.85
N ALA A 23 -2.56 20.10 0.05
CA ALA A 23 -1.65 19.09 0.56
C ALA A 23 -0.55 19.70 1.45
N SER A 24 0.02 20.84 1.05
CA SER A 24 1.00 21.57 1.85
C SER A 24 0.41 22.08 3.16
N CYS A 25 -0.81 22.62 3.16
CA CYS A 25 -1.49 23.04 4.40
C CYS A 25 -1.69 21.88 5.38
N VAL A 26 -2.04 20.68 4.89
CA VAL A 26 -2.19 19.49 5.75
C VAL A 26 -0.85 19.03 6.30
N GLU A 27 0.21 19.00 5.48
CA GLU A 27 1.55 18.66 5.95
C GLU A 27 2.05 19.65 7.00
N GLU A 28 1.91 20.95 6.75
CA GLU A 28 2.29 21.99 7.71
C GLU A 28 1.54 21.81 9.03
N PHE A 29 0.22 21.57 8.99
CA PHE A 29 -0.58 21.34 10.19
C PHE A 29 -0.12 20.13 11.00
N LEU A 30 0.25 19.03 10.33
CA LEU A 30 0.76 17.82 11.00
C LEU A 30 2.18 18.02 11.56
N CYS A 31 3.05 18.69 10.78
CA CYS A 31 4.41 19.07 11.17
C CYS A 31 4.48 19.98 12.41
N LEU A 32 3.39 20.68 12.76
CA LEU A 32 3.33 21.47 14.01
C LEU A 32 3.48 20.60 15.26
N ARG A 33 3.24 19.29 15.18
CA ARG A 33 3.31 18.37 16.33
C ARG A 33 4.44 17.36 16.17
N GLU A 34 4.54 16.70 15.02
CA GLU A 34 5.51 15.64 14.74
C GLU A 34 5.77 15.53 13.23
N THR A 35 6.76 14.72 12.80
CA THR A 35 6.96 14.42 11.38
C THR A 35 5.73 13.73 10.78
N VAL A 36 5.30 14.16 9.59
CA VAL A 36 4.18 13.54 8.88
C VAL A 36 4.46 12.04 8.68
N PRO A 37 3.56 11.14 9.10
CA PRO A 37 3.74 9.70 8.88
C PRO A 37 3.90 9.39 7.39
N PRO A 38 4.82 8.49 6.98
CA PRO A 38 5.11 8.23 5.57
C PRO A 38 3.88 7.89 4.72
N HIS A 39 2.97 7.08 5.24
CA HIS A 39 1.72 6.73 4.56
C HIS A 39 0.81 7.95 4.31
N VAL A 40 0.76 8.90 5.24
CA VAL A 40 0.00 10.17 5.06
C VAL A 40 0.69 11.05 4.03
N SER A 41 2.02 11.18 4.07
CA SER A 41 2.80 11.91 3.06
C SER A 41 2.56 11.35 1.65
N ARG A 42 2.46 10.02 1.52
CA ARG A 42 2.14 9.33 0.26
C ARG A 42 0.74 9.68 -0.23
N TRP A 43 -0.26 9.64 0.66
CA TRP A 43 -1.64 10.04 0.33
C TRP A 43 -1.73 11.50 -0.13
N LEU A 44 -1.04 12.42 0.56
CA LEU A 44 -0.97 13.83 0.17
C LEU A 44 -0.29 14.01 -1.20
N ASN A 45 0.73 13.20 -1.52
CA ASN A 45 1.35 13.21 -2.83
C ASN A 45 0.42 12.74 -3.96
N ILE A 46 -0.53 11.83 -3.69
CA ILE A 46 -1.57 11.48 -4.68
C ILE A 46 -2.45 12.70 -4.94
N ILE A 47 -2.91 13.39 -3.89
CA ILE A 47 -3.74 14.59 -4.02
C ILE A 47 -3.03 15.67 -4.83
N ARG A 48 -1.73 15.91 -4.59
CA ARG A 48 -0.91 16.87 -5.33
C ARG A 48 -0.85 16.62 -6.84
N GLN A 49 -0.95 15.37 -7.27
CA GLN A 49 -0.94 14.99 -8.69
C GLN A 49 -2.27 15.30 -9.40
N GLY A 50 -3.28 15.74 -8.64
CA GLY A 50 -4.64 15.95 -9.10
C GLY A 50 -5.56 14.84 -8.64
N VAL A 51 -6.85 15.18 -8.44
CA VAL A 51 -7.85 14.21 -7.93
C VAL A 51 -8.68 13.57 -9.03
N ILE A 52 -8.66 14.13 -10.25
CA ILE A 52 -9.54 13.69 -11.34
C ILE A 52 -9.16 12.27 -11.78
N GLY A 53 -10.08 11.32 -11.61
CA GLY A 53 -9.86 9.91 -11.90
C GLY A 53 -9.26 9.11 -10.73
N ASP A 54 -8.77 9.78 -9.69
CA ASP A 54 -8.19 9.18 -8.47
C ASP A 54 -9.10 9.37 -7.24
N GLU A 55 -10.31 9.91 -7.40
CA GLU A 55 -11.19 10.28 -6.28
C GLU A 55 -11.49 9.10 -5.35
N TYR A 56 -11.70 7.91 -5.93
CA TYR A 56 -11.93 6.68 -5.18
C TYR A 56 -10.69 6.25 -4.39
N LEU A 57 -9.50 6.29 -5.03
CA LEU A 57 -8.23 5.95 -4.38
C LEU A 57 -7.92 6.91 -3.24
N ILE A 58 -8.17 8.20 -3.43
CA ILE A 58 -7.94 9.24 -2.42
C ILE A 58 -8.86 9.03 -1.22
N ARG A 59 -10.15 8.77 -1.47
CA ARG A 59 -11.17 8.63 -0.41
C ARG A 59 -10.98 7.36 0.40
N TYR A 60 -10.61 6.25 -0.23
CA TYR A 60 -10.48 4.95 0.41
C TYR A 60 -9.02 4.50 0.49
N ASN A 61 -8.10 5.45 0.66
CA ASN A 61 -6.68 5.15 0.76
C ASN A 61 -6.37 4.42 2.07
N THR A 62 -5.44 3.47 2.00
CA THR A 62 -4.93 2.73 3.17
C THR A 62 -4.33 3.64 4.24
N ALA A 63 -3.83 4.82 3.88
CA ALA A 63 -3.37 5.83 4.84
C ALA A 63 -4.47 6.37 5.77
N LEU A 64 -5.74 6.16 5.42
CA LEU A 64 -6.90 6.63 6.19
C LEU A 64 -7.61 5.48 6.95
N MET A 65 -7.07 4.26 6.90
CA MET A 65 -7.67 3.06 7.48
C MET A 65 -6.99 2.65 8.79
N ALA A 66 -7.71 1.91 9.63
CA ALA A 66 -7.10 1.24 10.79
C ALA A 66 -6.12 0.13 10.33
N PRO A 67 -5.07 -0.20 11.11
CA PRO A 67 -4.06 -1.19 10.72
C PRO A 67 -4.63 -2.55 10.27
N THR A 68 -5.62 -3.07 10.99
CA THR A 68 -6.38 -4.29 10.64
C THR A 68 -7.06 -4.19 9.28
N GLN A 69 -7.73 -3.07 9.00
CA GLN A 69 -8.39 -2.82 7.72
C GLN A 69 -7.37 -2.75 6.57
N VAL A 70 -6.22 -2.10 6.79
CA VAL A 70 -5.14 -2.04 5.81
C VAL A 70 -4.61 -3.43 5.50
N PHE A 71 -4.30 -4.24 6.52
CA PHE A 71 -3.76 -5.57 6.32
C PHE A 71 -4.77 -6.50 5.62
N SER A 72 -6.05 -6.43 6.01
CA SER A 72 -7.14 -7.16 5.33
C SER A 72 -7.29 -6.75 3.86
N THR A 73 -7.21 -5.45 3.57
CA THR A 73 -7.21 -4.91 2.21
C THR A 73 -6.02 -5.43 1.41
N LEU A 74 -4.82 -5.41 1.99
CA LEU A 74 -3.60 -5.93 1.39
C LEU A 74 -3.72 -7.42 1.04
N MET A 75 -4.25 -8.24 1.95
CA MET A 75 -4.48 -9.67 1.70
C MET A 75 -5.59 -9.93 0.67
N SER A 76 -6.55 -9.02 0.54
CA SER A 76 -7.58 -9.10 -0.49
C SER A 76 -7.04 -8.74 -1.87
N LEU A 77 -6.27 -7.65 -1.99
CA LEU A 77 -5.55 -7.27 -3.20
C LEU A 77 -4.57 -8.38 -3.65
N ARG A 78 -3.88 -9.02 -2.69
CA ARG A 78 -3.00 -10.18 -2.96
C ARG A 78 -3.77 -11.31 -3.64
N ARG A 79 -4.95 -11.67 -3.12
CA ARG A 79 -5.81 -12.71 -3.71
C ARG A 79 -6.26 -12.33 -5.13
N THR A 80 -6.57 -11.05 -5.36
CA THR A 80 -6.87 -10.55 -6.70
C THR A 80 -5.67 -10.71 -7.63
N LEU A 81 -4.47 -10.30 -7.21
CA LEU A 81 -3.25 -10.50 -8.00
C LEU A 81 -2.99 -11.98 -8.34
N GLU A 82 -3.20 -12.89 -7.38
CA GLU A 82 -3.08 -14.33 -7.63
C GLU A 82 -4.07 -14.85 -8.66
N SER A 83 -5.33 -14.39 -8.62
CA SER A 83 -6.33 -14.76 -9.63
C SER A 83 -5.95 -14.26 -11.02
N LEU A 84 -5.33 -13.08 -11.12
CA LEU A 84 -4.85 -12.51 -12.37
C LEU A 84 -3.68 -13.30 -12.95
N HIS A 85 -2.82 -13.89 -12.12
CA HIS A 85 -1.71 -14.72 -12.60
C HIS A 85 -2.20 -15.86 -13.52
N SER A 86 -3.34 -16.47 -13.21
CA SER A 86 -3.93 -17.53 -14.03
C SER A 86 -4.89 -17.02 -15.11
N ALA A 87 -5.61 -15.92 -14.86
CA ALA A 87 -6.65 -15.42 -15.77
C ALA A 87 -6.13 -14.46 -16.85
N ASN A 88 -5.09 -13.67 -16.55
CA ASN A 88 -4.54 -12.65 -17.43
C ASN A 88 -3.06 -12.38 -17.11
N GLU A 89 -2.19 -13.26 -17.60
CA GLU A 89 -0.74 -13.21 -17.36
C GLU A 89 -0.10 -11.89 -17.81
N ALA A 90 -0.57 -11.30 -18.92
CA ALA A 90 -0.06 -10.02 -19.42
C ALA A 90 -0.29 -8.87 -18.42
N LEU A 91 -1.50 -8.80 -17.87
CA LEU A 91 -1.84 -7.81 -16.85
C LEU A 91 -1.11 -8.08 -15.52
N TYR A 92 -1.06 -9.34 -15.08
CA TYR A 92 -0.27 -9.73 -13.90
C TYR A 92 1.18 -9.26 -14.03
N THR A 93 1.79 -9.49 -15.19
CA THR A 93 3.17 -9.08 -15.47
C THR A 93 3.32 -7.56 -15.45
N ARG A 94 2.35 -6.81 -15.99
CA ARG A 94 2.37 -5.34 -15.89
C ARG A 94 2.33 -4.86 -14.45
N ILE A 95 1.39 -5.35 -13.63
CA ILE A 95 1.27 -4.99 -12.21
C ILE A 95 2.59 -5.25 -11.47
N VAL A 96 3.17 -6.44 -11.65
CA VAL A 96 4.45 -6.80 -11.02
C VAL A 96 5.58 -5.88 -11.49
N ASN A 97 5.64 -5.56 -12.78
CA ASN A 97 6.67 -4.68 -13.34
C ASN A 97 6.51 -3.21 -12.93
N SER A 98 5.31 -2.78 -12.54
CA SER A 98 5.05 -1.45 -11.98
C SER A 98 5.55 -1.27 -10.55
N LEU A 99 6.06 -2.34 -9.92
CA LEU A 99 6.53 -2.36 -8.54
C LEU A 99 7.98 -2.92 -8.45
N PRO A 100 8.94 -2.32 -9.18
CA PRO A 100 10.30 -2.84 -9.29
C PRO A 100 11.10 -2.78 -7.99
N GLU A 101 10.70 -1.95 -7.03
CA GLU A 101 11.34 -1.81 -5.72
C GLU A 101 11.31 -3.09 -4.88
N TYR A 102 10.37 -4.01 -5.17
CA TYR A 102 10.29 -5.32 -4.51
C TYR A 102 11.01 -6.42 -5.29
N ASN A 103 11.69 -6.08 -6.38
CA ASN A 103 12.46 -7.09 -7.11
C ASN A 103 13.69 -7.50 -6.30
N LEU A 104 13.98 -8.80 -6.26
CA LEU A 104 15.10 -9.38 -5.52
C LEU A 104 15.10 -9.02 -4.02
N TRP A 105 13.91 -8.80 -3.45
CA TRP A 105 13.71 -8.32 -2.08
C TRP A 105 14.30 -9.20 -0.97
N HIS A 106 14.60 -10.47 -1.23
CA HIS A 106 15.24 -11.36 -0.25
C HIS A 106 16.72 -11.64 -0.61
N SER A 107 17.30 -10.92 -1.59
CA SER A 107 18.70 -11.09 -1.98
C SER A 107 19.61 -10.74 -0.78
N HIS A 108 20.89 -11.11 -0.85
CA HIS A 108 21.83 -10.98 0.27
C HIS A 108 21.94 -9.56 0.87
N PHE A 109 21.46 -8.54 0.17
CA PHE A 109 21.43 -7.14 0.60
C PHE A 109 20.15 -6.71 1.32
N TYR A 110 19.06 -7.48 1.20
CA TYR A 110 17.74 -7.20 1.79
C TYR A 110 17.28 -8.39 2.62
N ALA A 111 17.96 -8.62 3.75
CA ALA A 111 17.43 -9.51 4.77
C ALA A 111 16.28 -8.82 5.50
N CYS A 112 15.20 -9.56 5.80
CA CYS A 112 14.18 -9.10 6.73
C CYS A 112 14.84 -8.67 8.04
N VAL A 113 14.69 -7.40 8.39
CA VAL A 113 15.13 -6.80 9.66
C VAL A 113 14.15 -7.24 10.75
N ASN A 114 12.86 -7.30 10.43
CA ASN A 114 11.84 -7.71 11.38
C ASN A 114 11.96 -9.20 11.72
N ARG A 115 12.10 -9.51 13.02
CA ARG A 115 12.30 -10.87 13.51
C ARG A 115 11.16 -11.83 13.16
N TYR A 116 9.92 -11.34 13.04
CA TYR A 116 8.76 -12.19 12.74
C TYR A 116 8.75 -12.58 11.27
N MET A 117 9.00 -11.61 10.38
CA MET A 117 9.18 -11.84 8.95
C MET A 117 10.35 -12.79 8.68
N GLU A 118 11.49 -12.57 9.34
CA GLU A 118 12.66 -13.44 9.18
C GLU A 118 12.37 -14.89 9.62
N LYS A 119 11.70 -15.07 10.78
CA LYS A 119 11.29 -16.38 11.27
C LYS A 119 10.29 -17.07 10.34
N ALA A 120 9.30 -16.35 9.83
CA ALA A 120 8.34 -16.88 8.86
C ALA A 120 9.04 -17.34 7.57
N ARG A 121 10.00 -16.55 7.08
CA ARG A 121 10.84 -16.91 5.93
C ARG A 121 11.63 -18.19 6.18
N LYS A 122 12.37 -18.26 7.30
CA LYS A 122 13.16 -19.44 7.70
C LYS A 122 12.29 -20.68 7.88
N TYR A 123 11.09 -20.53 8.45
CA TYR A 123 10.14 -21.62 8.59
C TYR A 123 9.73 -22.20 7.24
N GLN A 124 9.46 -21.37 6.24
CA GLN A 124 9.13 -21.85 4.88
C GLN A 124 10.32 -22.51 4.18
N VAL A 125 11.53 -21.96 4.30
CA VAL A 125 12.76 -22.59 3.80
C VAL A 125 12.93 -24.00 4.39
N ASN A 126 12.81 -24.14 5.71
CA ASN A 126 12.92 -25.42 6.39
C ASN A 126 11.81 -26.41 5.99
N ARG A 127 10.59 -25.91 5.80
CA ARG A 127 9.42 -26.74 5.44
C ARG A 127 9.46 -27.24 4.01
N THR A 128 9.92 -26.42 3.07
CA THR A 128 9.95 -26.75 1.64
C THR A 128 11.26 -27.41 1.22
N GLY A 129 12.35 -27.20 1.98
CA GLY A 129 13.71 -27.60 1.60
C GLY A 129 14.30 -26.76 0.47
N LEU A 130 13.58 -25.73 -0.01
CA LEU A 130 14.06 -24.83 -1.04
C LEU A 130 14.90 -23.73 -0.41
N GLU A 131 16.05 -23.43 -1.02
CA GLU A 131 16.87 -22.28 -0.62
C GLU A 131 16.08 -20.97 -0.71
N ASN A 132 15.14 -20.90 -1.66
CA ASN A 132 14.24 -19.78 -1.79
C ASN A 132 12.82 -20.18 -2.23
N PRO A 133 11.88 -20.28 -1.28
CA PRO A 133 10.50 -20.66 -1.58
C PRO A 133 9.62 -19.50 -2.03
N PHE A 134 10.16 -18.28 -2.16
CA PHE A 134 9.40 -17.08 -2.51
C PHE A 134 9.80 -16.51 -3.88
N ASP A 135 8.83 -15.90 -4.55
CA ASP A 135 9.09 -15.18 -5.79
C ASP A 135 9.98 -13.95 -5.56
N GLN A 136 10.79 -13.61 -6.57
CA GLN A 136 11.74 -12.50 -6.57
C GLN A 136 11.09 -11.13 -6.77
N ASN A 137 9.80 -10.96 -6.43
CA ASN A 137 9.02 -9.76 -6.74
C ASN A 137 7.93 -9.53 -5.68
N ILE A 138 7.05 -8.56 -5.92
CA ILE A 138 5.93 -8.22 -5.02
C ILE A 138 5.09 -9.43 -4.57
N ARG A 139 4.87 -10.43 -5.43
CA ARG A 139 4.12 -11.64 -5.05
C ARG A 139 4.82 -12.41 -3.93
N GLY A 140 6.15 -12.47 -3.97
CA GLY A 140 6.96 -13.09 -2.92
C GLY A 140 6.83 -12.34 -1.59
N VAL A 141 6.92 -11.02 -1.61
CA VAL A 141 6.73 -10.15 -0.43
C VAL A 141 5.35 -10.37 0.18
N LEU A 142 4.29 -10.28 -0.62
CA LEU A 142 2.91 -10.48 -0.16
C LEU A 142 2.67 -11.90 0.37
N THR A 143 3.34 -12.89 -0.20
CA THR A 143 3.27 -14.29 0.26
C THR A 143 4.01 -14.47 1.58
N LEU A 144 5.15 -13.80 1.79
CA LEU A 144 5.81 -13.77 3.09
C LEU A 144 4.92 -13.11 4.14
N CYS A 145 4.29 -11.98 3.83
CA CYS A 145 3.37 -11.28 4.75
C CYS A 145 2.25 -12.22 5.23
N ARG A 146 1.62 -12.95 4.31
CA ARG A 146 0.59 -13.97 4.63
C ARG A 146 1.15 -15.10 5.49
N HIS A 147 2.32 -15.62 5.15
CA HIS A 147 2.94 -16.68 5.94
C HIS A 147 3.37 -16.22 7.34
N CYS A 148 3.68 -14.94 7.50
CA CYS A 148 3.95 -14.34 8.79
C CYS A 148 2.68 -14.30 9.65
N SER A 149 1.54 -13.84 9.11
CA SER A 149 0.27 -13.83 9.85
C SER A 149 -0.27 -15.23 10.18
N GLU A 150 0.01 -16.22 9.33
CA GLU A 150 -0.44 -17.61 9.52
C GLU A 150 0.59 -18.49 10.25
N HIS A 151 1.68 -17.90 10.76
CA HIS A 151 2.77 -18.69 11.32
C HIS A 151 2.34 -19.40 12.62
N PRO A 152 2.50 -20.74 12.72
CA PRO A 152 1.91 -21.52 13.81
C PRO A 152 2.52 -21.24 15.19
N GLY A 153 3.71 -20.64 15.24
CA GLY A 153 4.38 -20.28 16.49
C GLY A 153 4.19 -18.83 16.92
N PHE A 154 3.32 -18.07 16.26
CA PHE A 154 3.06 -16.66 16.58
C PHE A 154 1.65 -16.49 17.13
N GLU A 155 1.53 -15.80 18.26
CA GLU A 155 0.28 -15.24 18.76
C GLU A 155 0.36 -13.73 18.53
N LEU A 156 0.02 -13.29 17.32
CA LEU A 156 0.03 -11.88 16.93
C LEU A 156 -1.41 -11.41 16.75
N GLU A 157 -1.76 -10.30 17.38
CA GLU A 157 -3.01 -9.61 17.06
C GLU A 157 -2.89 -9.00 15.66
N GLU A 158 -3.99 -9.03 14.91
CA GLU A 158 -4.02 -8.54 13.53
C GLU A 158 -3.57 -7.06 13.41
N ASP A 159 -3.81 -6.26 14.45
CA ASP A 159 -3.42 -4.84 14.51
C ASP A 159 -1.89 -4.64 14.44
N PHE A 160 -1.09 -5.64 14.84
CA PHE A 160 0.37 -5.57 14.75
C PHE A 160 0.91 -6.00 13.38
N MET A 161 0.10 -6.66 12.55
CA MET A 161 0.59 -7.23 11.29
C MET A 161 1.06 -6.14 10.33
N LEU A 162 0.34 -5.01 10.26
CA LEU A 162 0.78 -3.90 9.42
C LEU A 162 2.13 -3.35 9.90
N LEU A 163 2.31 -3.16 11.21
CA LEU A 163 3.55 -2.65 11.79
C LEU A 163 4.73 -3.59 11.50
N ILE A 164 4.52 -4.90 11.60
CA ILE A 164 5.53 -5.92 11.29
C ILE A 164 5.94 -5.86 9.82
N VAL A 165 4.97 -5.69 8.92
CA VAL A 165 5.21 -5.65 7.47
C VAL A 165 5.92 -4.35 7.07
N GLU A 166 5.48 -3.21 7.60
CA GLU A 166 6.01 -1.88 7.26
C GLU A 166 7.43 -1.65 7.79
N ASP A 167 7.88 -2.42 8.79
CA ASP A 167 9.28 -2.40 9.29
C ASP A 167 10.28 -2.89 8.23
N ASP A 168 9.89 -3.90 7.44
CA ASP A 168 10.71 -4.45 6.34
C ASP A 168 10.37 -3.84 4.97
N PHE A 169 9.09 -3.52 4.75
CA PHE A 169 8.56 -3.03 3.48
C PHE A 169 7.72 -1.76 3.69
N PRO A 170 8.38 -0.62 3.93
CA PRO A 170 7.68 0.65 4.09
C PRO A 170 6.80 0.98 2.87
N GLU A 171 5.63 1.53 3.14
CA GLU A 171 4.62 1.96 2.17
C GLU A 171 4.04 0.85 1.29
N LEU A 172 4.29 -0.43 1.61
CA LEU A 172 3.84 -1.58 0.82
C LEU A 172 2.34 -1.53 0.52
N ALA A 173 1.54 -1.28 1.54
CA ALA A 173 0.09 -1.27 1.38
C ALA A 173 -0.38 -0.16 0.45
N SER A 174 0.16 1.06 0.62
CA SER A 174 -0.21 2.22 -0.20
C SER A 174 0.27 2.07 -1.64
N ASN A 175 1.50 1.59 -1.86
CA ASN A 175 2.06 1.42 -3.20
C ASN A 175 1.30 0.34 -3.99
N PHE A 176 1.07 -0.80 -3.35
CA PHE A 176 0.35 -1.88 -3.98
C PHE A 176 -1.11 -1.52 -4.26
N GLN A 177 -1.78 -0.84 -3.33
CA GLN A 177 -3.12 -0.29 -3.56
C GLN A 177 -3.12 0.65 -4.78
N THR A 178 -2.21 1.60 -4.83
CA THR A 178 -2.15 2.59 -5.93
C THR A 178 -1.94 1.92 -7.30
N VAL A 179 -1.04 0.93 -7.39
CA VAL A 179 -0.81 0.21 -8.66
C VAL A 179 -2.03 -0.61 -9.06
N MET A 180 -2.64 -1.33 -8.12
CA MET A 180 -3.88 -2.07 -8.37
C MET A 180 -5.03 -1.15 -8.79
N PHE A 181 -5.05 0.11 -8.32
CA PHE A 181 -6.03 1.12 -8.72
C PHE A 181 -5.87 1.49 -10.18
N ARG A 182 -4.65 1.88 -10.55
CA ARG A 182 -4.31 2.37 -11.89
C ARG A 182 -4.52 1.29 -12.96
N GLU A 183 -4.40 0.02 -12.59
CA GLU A 183 -4.69 -1.11 -13.46
C GLU A 183 -6.17 -1.57 -13.42
N GLY A 184 -7.04 -0.90 -12.65
CA GLY A 184 -8.49 -1.07 -12.65
C GLY A 184 -9.07 -2.08 -11.64
N TRP A 185 -8.30 -2.51 -10.63
CA TRP A 185 -8.64 -3.66 -9.77
C TRP A 185 -8.96 -3.33 -8.31
N LEU A 186 -9.23 -2.06 -8.00
CA LEU A 186 -9.68 -1.64 -6.66
C LEU A 186 -11.19 -1.56 -6.49
N LEU A 187 -11.92 -1.23 -7.56
CA LEU A 187 -13.37 -1.16 -7.54
C LEU A 187 -14.05 -2.49 -7.13
N PRO A 188 -13.53 -3.68 -7.52
CA PRO A 188 -14.12 -4.96 -7.08
C PRO A 188 -13.99 -5.24 -5.57
N LEU A 189 -13.11 -4.53 -4.84
CA LEU A 189 -12.92 -4.75 -3.41
C LEU A 189 -13.94 -4.02 -2.53
N ASN A 190 -14.75 -3.13 -3.10
CA ASN A 190 -15.77 -2.33 -2.41
C ASN A 190 -15.26 -1.79 -1.05
N LEU A 191 -14.17 -1.01 -1.09
CA LEU A 191 -13.53 -0.48 0.11
C LEU A 191 -14.45 0.43 0.92
N GLU A 192 -15.53 0.93 0.33
CA GLU A 192 -16.57 1.69 1.04
C GLU A 192 -17.19 0.86 2.17
N GLN A 193 -17.44 -0.44 1.93
CA GLN A 193 -17.95 -1.37 2.93
C GLN A 193 -16.88 -1.80 3.94
N ALA A 194 -15.60 -1.78 3.55
CA ALA A 194 -14.50 -2.14 4.45
C ALA A 194 -14.18 -1.02 5.45
N MET A 195 -14.51 0.24 5.11
CA MET A 195 -14.25 1.43 5.92
C MET A 195 -15.47 1.96 6.69
N GLY A 196 -16.70 1.60 6.30
CA GLY A 196 -17.94 2.02 6.95
C GLY A 196 -18.35 1.13 8.12
#